data_AF-A0A6A4ZE37-F1
#
_entry.id   AF-A0A6A4ZE37-F1
#
_cell.length_a   1.000
_cell.length_b   1.000
_cell.length_c   1.000
_cell.angle_alpha   90.00
_cell.angle_beta   90.00
_cell.angle_gamma   90.00
#
_symmetry.space_group_name_H-M   'P 1'
#
loop_
_entity.id
_entity.type
_entity.pdbx_description
1 polymer ?
#
loop_
_entity_poly.entity_id
_entity_poly.type
_entity_poly.pdbx_seq_one_letter_code
_entity_poly.pdbx_strand_id
1 'polypeptide(L)'
;METRAFSTSVMNMTSLCDDVGPFDGYALTSLDDLPGISMLDFPCEDPFPLLNSSHVLPNNTRRPPIRKLCAKQGCVKFARCQGMCTQHGGRRYCGIHGCPRVAQFAGKCTTHGGTKPCDVPGCLKSMQSRGKCKAHGGGVRCQAPDCAKGSISNGFCRGHGGGLRCVVTRCTKWAQRERMCVRHHHDYSTADNSAVQMMQM
;
A
#
# COMPACT_ATOMS: atom_id res chain seq x y z
N MET A 1 -44.41 27.15 7.55
CA MET A 1 -45.46 27.03 6.54
C MET A 1 -44.75 26.52 5.28
N GLU A 2 -44.33 25.25 5.28
CA GLU A 2 -45.10 24.09 4.77
C GLU A 2 -45.07 24.08 3.23
N THR A 3 -44.76 23.02 2.48
CA THR A 3 -44.72 21.56 2.72
C THR A 3 -43.99 20.87 1.55
N ARG A 4 -43.54 19.63 1.81
CA ARG A 4 -42.90 18.64 0.94
C ARG A 4 -43.80 18.13 -0.19
N ALA A 5 -43.20 17.57 -1.25
CA ALA A 5 -43.71 16.35 -1.90
C ALA A 5 -42.56 15.53 -2.52
N PHE A 6 -42.41 14.30 -2.01
CA PHE A 6 -41.71 13.16 -2.62
C PHE A 6 -42.67 12.49 -3.62
N SER A 7 -42.14 11.91 -4.70
CA SER A 7 -42.87 10.87 -5.45
C SER A 7 -41.97 9.65 -5.64
N THR A 8 -42.28 8.62 -4.87
CA THR A 8 -41.81 7.24 -5.00
C THR A 8 -42.69 6.49 -5.98
N SER A 9 -42.11 5.58 -6.77
CA SER A 9 -42.82 4.36 -7.19
C SER A 9 -41.84 3.20 -7.24
N VAL A 10 -42.35 2.03 -6.88
CA VAL A 10 -41.66 0.84 -6.39
C VAL A 10 -42.09 -0.41 -7.19
N MET A 11 -41.25 -1.45 -7.12
CA MET A 11 -41.51 -2.89 -7.40
C MET A 11 -41.60 -3.27 -8.90
N ASN A 12 -41.15 -4.44 -9.42
CA ASN A 12 -41.16 -5.83 -8.94
C ASN A 12 -40.09 -6.64 -9.74
N MET A 13 -39.19 -7.44 -9.14
CA MET A 13 -39.16 -8.91 -8.91
C MET A 13 -39.46 -9.87 -10.09
N THR A 14 -38.58 -10.88 -10.21
CA THR A 14 -38.75 -12.30 -10.65
C THR A 14 -38.30 -12.80 -12.04
N SER A 15 -37.80 -14.05 -11.99
CA SER A 15 -37.52 -15.09 -13.02
C SER A 15 -36.10 -15.11 -13.61
N LEU A 16 -35.20 -16.07 -13.32
CA LEU A 16 -35.16 -17.55 -13.51
C LEU A 16 -35.28 -18.03 -14.97
N CYS A 17 -34.45 -19.05 -15.28
CA CYS A 17 -34.31 -19.93 -16.47
C CYS A 17 -33.17 -19.56 -17.45
N ASP A 18 -32.37 -20.44 -18.06
CA ASP A 18 -32.13 -21.89 -18.01
C ASP A 18 -30.81 -22.22 -18.77
N ASP A 19 -30.24 -23.39 -18.48
CA ASP A 19 -29.15 -24.10 -19.17
C ASP A 19 -29.28 -24.23 -20.70
N VAL A 20 -28.17 -24.02 -21.44
CA VAL A 20 -27.86 -24.75 -22.69
C VAL A 20 -26.33 -24.82 -22.90
N GLY A 21 -25.71 -25.96 -22.62
CA GLY A 21 -24.70 -26.52 -23.54
C GLY A 21 -25.39 -27.53 -24.46
N PRO A 22 -24.69 -28.37 -25.25
CA PRO A 22 -23.38 -28.27 -25.89
C PRO A 22 -23.55 -28.31 -27.45
N PHE A 23 -22.48 -28.16 -28.23
CA PHE A 23 -22.49 -28.73 -29.59
C PHE A 23 -21.11 -29.27 -29.98
N ASP A 24 -21.15 -30.53 -30.38
CA ASP A 24 -20.10 -31.44 -30.81
C ASP A 24 -19.30 -30.86 -32.00
N GLY A 25 -18.02 -31.16 -32.23
CA GLY A 25 -17.34 -32.45 -32.12
C GLY A 25 -16.94 -32.90 -33.52
N TYR A 26 -15.64 -32.93 -33.83
CA TYR A 26 -14.93 -33.82 -34.76
C TYR A 26 -13.49 -33.29 -34.92
N ALA A 27 -12.42 -34.01 -35.20
CA ALA A 27 -11.96 -35.38 -35.01
C ALA A 27 -10.64 -35.46 -35.83
N LEU A 28 -9.52 -35.90 -35.20
CA LEU A 28 -8.43 -36.67 -35.83
C LEU A 28 -7.54 -35.92 -36.87
N THR A 29 -6.23 -36.15 -37.10
CA THR A 29 -5.25 -37.21 -36.80
C THR A 29 -3.83 -36.65 -36.98
N SER A 30 -2.90 -37.12 -36.15
CA SER A 30 -1.49 -37.49 -36.43
C SER A 30 -0.48 -36.46 -36.97
N LEU A 31 0.63 -36.39 -36.22
CA LEU A 31 1.95 -35.89 -36.62
C LEU A 31 2.66 -36.92 -37.50
N ASP A 32 3.71 -36.44 -38.18
CA ASP A 32 4.70 -37.13 -39.01
C ASP A 32 4.41 -37.07 -40.52
N ASP A 33 4.94 -36.03 -41.19
CA ASP A 33 5.82 -36.15 -42.36
C ASP A 33 6.32 -34.77 -42.85
N LEU A 34 7.65 -34.60 -42.85
CA LEU A 34 8.47 -33.41 -43.15
C LEU A 34 8.52 -33.10 -44.67
N PRO A 35 8.92 -31.89 -45.15
CA PRO A 35 10.35 -31.54 -45.28
C PRO A 35 10.71 -30.03 -45.13
N GLY A 36 11.98 -29.78 -44.84
CA GLY A 36 12.52 -28.45 -44.55
C GLY A 36 12.51 -27.47 -45.73
N ILE A 37 12.40 -26.18 -45.38
CA ILE A 37 12.82 -25.08 -46.24
C ILE A 37 13.65 -24.12 -45.39
N SER A 38 14.88 -23.96 -45.84
CA SER A 38 15.93 -23.11 -45.30
C SER A 38 15.61 -21.62 -45.42
N MET A 39 16.24 -20.87 -44.51
CA MET A 39 16.41 -19.42 -44.53
C MET A 39 16.71 -18.86 -45.93
N LEU A 40 15.96 -17.84 -46.34
CA LEU A 40 16.40 -16.58 -46.97
C LEU A 40 15.14 -15.74 -47.30
N ASP A 41 15.12 -14.51 -46.78
CA ASP A 41 14.30 -13.35 -47.19
C ASP A 41 12.76 -13.42 -47.07
N PHE A 42 12.23 -12.96 -45.93
CA PHE A 42 10.84 -12.45 -45.84
C PHE A 42 10.84 -10.99 -45.35
N PRO A 43 10.63 -10.00 -46.25
CA PRO A 43 10.48 -8.60 -45.86
C PRO A 43 9.18 -8.37 -45.07
N CYS A 44 9.31 -7.58 -44.01
CA CYS A 44 8.21 -7.08 -43.20
C CYS A 44 7.53 -5.93 -43.94
N GLU A 45 6.52 -6.23 -44.75
CA GLU A 45 5.56 -5.22 -45.19
C GLU A 45 4.30 -5.32 -44.32
N ASP A 46 4.11 -4.32 -43.46
CA ASP A 46 2.92 -4.13 -42.64
C ASP A 46 1.80 -3.50 -43.49
N PRO A 47 0.63 -4.15 -43.66
CA PRO A 47 -0.56 -3.47 -44.11
C PRO A 47 -1.24 -2.72 -42.96
N PHE A 48 -1.31 -1.40 -43.11
CA PHE A 48 -2.19 -0.47 -42.40
C PHE A 48 -3.67 -0.98 -42.38
N PRO A 49 -4.49 -0.57 -41.39
CA PRO A 49 -5.41 0.51 -41.73
C PRO A 49 -5.66 1.54 -40.63
N LEU A 50 -5.94 2.75 -41.11
CA LEU A 50 -6.38 3.94 -40.37
C LEU A 50 -7.86 3.86 -40.00
N LEU A 51 -8.27 4.35 -38.82
CA LEU A 51 -9.46 5.22 -38.72
C LEU A 51 -9.52 6.06 -37.41
N ASN A 52 -9.36 7.36 -37.61
CA ASN A 52 -10.08 8.53 -37.08
C ASN A 52 -10.86 8.45 -35.74
N SER A 53 -10.48 9.29 -34.77
CA SER A 53 -11.44 10.21 -34.09
C SER A 53 -10.73 11.29 -33.27
N SER A 54 -11.10 12.52 -33.59
CA SER A 54 -10.70 13.78 -32.99
C SER A 54 -11.15 13.91 -31.53
N HIS A 55 -10.33 13.47 -30.59
CA HIS A 55 -10.38 13.97 -29.21
C HIS A 55 -9.12 14.78 -28.94
N VAL A 56 -9.27 16.12 -28.91
CA VAL A 56 -8.27 17.04 -28.37
C VAL A 56 -8.13 16.74 -26.88
N LEU A 57 -7.12 15.96 -26.49
CA LEU A 57 -6.77 15.74 -25.10
C LEU A 57 -6.06 16.98 -24.54
N PRO A 58 -6.40 17.43 -23.33
CA PRO A 58 -5.74 18.56 -22.71
C PRO A 58 -4.26 18.27 -22.51
N ASN A 59 -3.45 19.25 -22.90
CA ASN A 59 -2.01 19.21 -23.00
C ASN A 59 -1.36 19.05 -21.60
N ASN A 60 -1.25 17.80 -21.13
CA ASN A 60 -0.39 17.43 -20.00
C ASN A 60 0.15 16.00 -20.18
N THR A 61 0.85 15.79 -21.28
CA THR A 61 1.48 14.52 -21.66
C THR A 61 2.86 14.33 -21.02
N ARG A 62 3.01 14.56 -19.70
CA ARG A 62 4.14 13.95 -19.00
C ARG A 62 3.82 12.49 -18.76
N ARG A 63 4.08 11.64 -19.77
CA ARG A 63 4.11 10.18 -19.60
C ARG A 63 4.94 9.90 -18.34
N PRO A 64 4.42 9.18 -17.33
CA PRO A 64 5.18 8.89 -16.13
C PRO A 64 6.52 8.26 -16.56
N PRO A 65 7.67 8.76 -16.08
CA PRO A 65 8.95 8.22 -16.50
C PRO A 65 8.97 6.73 -16.18
N ILE A 66 9.21 5.91 -17.21
CA ILE A 66 9.35 4.46 -17.07
C ILE A 66 10.44 4.22 -16.02
N ARG A 67 10.08 3.60 -14.90
CA ARG A 67 11.00 3.37 -13.78
C ARG A 67 12.12 2.44 -14.27
N LYS A 68 13.35 2.94 -14.31
CA LYS A 68 14.53 2.17 -14.75
C LYS A 68 14.83 1.04 -13.77
N LEU A 69 15.33 -0.09 -14.28
CA LEU A 69 15.86 -1.17 -13.47
C LEU A 69 17.21 -0.79 -12.87
N CYS A 70 17.61 -1.53 -11.83
CA CYS A 70 18.93 -1.41 -11.22
C CYS A 70 20.01 -1.69 -12.27
N ALA A 71 21.03 -0.84 -12.34
CA ALA A 71 22.16 -0.98 -13.25
C ALA A 71 23.04 -2.22 -12.98
N LYS A 72 22.81 -2.94 -11.87
CA LYS A 72 23.55 -4.17 -11.58
C LYS A 72 23.00 -5.30 -12.44
N GLN A 73 23.86 -5.95 -13.20
CA GLN A 73 23.51 -7.10 -14.05
C GLN A 73 22.71 -8.15 -13.25
N GLY A 74 21.63 -8.64 -13.86
CA GLY A 74 20.73 -9.62 -13.25
C GLY A 74 19.80 -9.07 -12.16
N CYS A 75 19.77 -7.76 -11.89
CA CYS A 75 18.88 -7.20 -10.88
C CYS A 75 17.57 -6.67 -11.46
N VAL A 76 16.46 -7.34 -11.12
CA VAL A 76 15.09 -6.93 -11.51
C VAL A 76 14.48 -5.84 -10.61
N LYS A 77 15.22 -5.37 -9.60
CA LYS A 77 14.72 -4.33 -8.68
C LYS A 77 14.79 -2.97 -9.37
N PHE A 78 13.80 -2.11 -9.14
CA PHE A 78 13.80 -0.74 -9.64
C PHE A 78 14.94 0.10 -9.03
N ALA A 79 15.58 0.91 -9.88
CA ALA A 79 16.54 1.92 -9.46
C ALA A 79 15.84 3.04 -8.69
N ARG A 80 16.47 3.52 -7.62
CA ARG A 80 15.96 4.64 -6.81
C ARG A 80 16.82 5.89 -7.00
N CYS A 81 18.12 5.76 -6.76
CA CYS A 81 19.09 6.84 -6.90
C CYS A 81 20.34 6.29 -7.60
N GLN A 82 21.00 7.14 -8.38
CA GLN A 82 22.25 6.79 -9.07
C GLN A 82 22.15 5.51 -9.93
N GLY A 83 20.97 5.23 -10.49
CA GLY A 83 20.75 4.04 -11.31
C GLY A 83 20.73 2.70 -10.54
N MET A 84 20.78 2.71 -9.20
CA MET A 84 20.89 1.49 -8.40
C MET A 84 19.68 1.29 -7.47
N CYS A 85 19.41 0.03 -7.09
CA CYS A 85 18.38 -0.32 -6.12
C CYS A 85 18.90 -0.17 -4.66
N THR A 86 18.03 -0.26 -3.67
CA THR A 86 18.40 -0.12 -2.24
C THR A 86 19.44 -1.10 -1.74
N GLN A 87 19.59 -2.24 -2.40
CA GLN A 87 20.58 -3.27 -2.06
C GLN A 87 21.93 -3.02 -2.74
N HIS A 88 21.92 -2.43 -3.93
CA HIS A 88 23.11 -2.22 -4.74
C HIS A 88 23.64 -0.78 -4.68
N GLY A 89 23.33 -0.01 -3.63
CA GLY A 89 23.86 1.35 -3.45
C GLY A 89 22.89 2.50 -3.75
N GLY A 90 21.64 2.23 -4.12
CA GLY A 90 20.60 3.23 -4.38
C GLY A 90 20.05 3.96 -3.14
N ARG A 91 20.76 3.96 -2.01
CA ARG A 91 20.39 4.68 -0.78
C ARG A 91 21.17 5.99 -0.71
N ARG A 92 20.52 7.07 -0.30
CA ARG A 92 21.19 8.37 -0.07
C ARG A 92 21.56 8.48 1.40
N TYR A 93 22.85 8.60 1.70
CA TYR A 93 23.34 8.78 3.06
C TYR A 93 23.28 10.25 3.47
N CYS A 94 23.34 10.49 4.77
CA CYS A 94 23.41 11.84 5.33
C CYS A 94 24.67 12.55 4.80
N GLY A 95 24.53 13.78 4.33
CA GLY A 95 25.64 14.59 3.82
C GLY A 95 26.60 15.12 4.89
N ILE A 96 26.49 14.63 6.14
CA ILE A 96 27.44 14.95 7.20
C ILE A 96 28.52 13.90 7.19
N HIS A 97 29.77 14.36 7.17
CA HIS A 97 30.94 13.50 7.11
C HIS A 97 30.92 12.46 8.24
N GLY A 98 31.15 11.19 7.89
CA GLY A 98 31.16 10.07 8.84
C GLY A 98 29.79 9.62 9.37
N CYS A 99 28.66 10.13 8.86
CA CYS A 99 27.34 9.68 9.31
C CYS A 99 26.85 8.46 8.51
N PRO A 100 26.65 7.27 9.13
CA PRO A 100 26.18 6.07 8.44
C PRO A 100 24.66 6.07 8.18
N ARG A 101 23.94 7.08 8.68
CA ARG A 101 22.47 7.13 8.62
C ARG A 101 22.00 7.58 7.24
N VAL A 102 20.88 7.00 6.80
CA VAL A 102 20.23 7.37 5.54
C VAL A 102 19.59 8.77 5.66
N ALA A 103 19.78 9.59 4.64
CA ALA A 103 19.13 10.88 4.52
C ALA A 103 17.62 10.71 4.29
N GLN A 104 16.82 11.46 5.05
CA GLN A 104 15.37 11.46 4.94
C GLN A 104 14.87 12.69 4.17
N PHE A 105 15.35 13.87 4.56
CA PHE A 105 14.99 15.13 3.94
C PHE A 105 16.20 16.07 3.88
N ALA A 106 16.26 16.95 2.88
CA ALA A 106 17.34 17.92 2.67
C ALA A 106 18.76 17.31 2.71
N GLY A 107 18.92 16.04 2.30
CA GLY A 107 20.21 15.34 2.33
C GLY A 107 20.73 15.01 3.73
N LYS A 108 19.93 15.15 4.79
CA LYS A 108 20.33 14.90 6.18
C LYS A 108 19.48 13.78 6.81
N CYS A 109 20.04 13.08 7.79
CA CYS A 109 19.30 12.09 8.58
C CYS A 109 18.46 12.77 9.66
N THR A 110 17.54 12.03 10.30
CA THR A 110 16.60 12.57 11.31
C THR A 110 17.29 13.33 12.44
N THR A 111 18.42 12.84 12.93
CA THR A 111 19.20 13.47 14.01
C THR A 111 19.92 14.73 13.58
N HIS A 112 20.21 14.87 12.28
CA HIS A 112 20.92 16.01 11.72
C HIS A 112 19.99 17.01 11.03
N GLY A 113 18.69 17.00 11.37
CA GLY A 113 17.71 17.92 10.80
C GLY A 113 17.05 17.45 9.51
N GLY A 114 17.09 16.14 9.21
CA GLY A 114 16.41 15.51 8.09
C GLY A 114 14.88 15.43 8.24
N THR A 115 14.23 16.42 8.86
CA THR A 115 12.78 16.49 9.01
C THR A 115 12.28 17.85 8.56
N LYS A 116 11.12 17.90 7.91
CA LYS A 116 10.45 19.17 7.61
C LYS A 116 9.79 19.73 8.87
N PRO A 117 9.86 21.05 9.14
CA PRO A 117 9.06 21.68 10.18
C PRO A 117 7.57 21.65 9.79
N CYS A 118 6.71 21.88 10.77
CA CYS A 118 5.28 22.07 10.54
C CYS A 118 5.05 23.38 9.77
N ASP A 119 4.14 23.38 8.80
CA ASP A 119 3.77 24.56 8.00
C ASP A 119 3.01 25.63 8.82
N VAL A 120 2.69 25.35 10.08
CA VAL A 120 1.99 26.31 10.95
C VAL A 120 3.02 27.32 11.46
N PRO A 121 2.81 28.62 11.27
CA PRO A 121 3.75 29.66 11.72
C PRO A 121 3.97 29.55 13.23
N GLY A 122 5.24 29.62 13.65
CA GLY A 122 5.63 29.48 15.06
C GLY A 122 5.72 28.04 15.57
N CYS A 123 5.47 27.01 14.75
CA CYS A 123 5.59 25.62 15.16
C CYS A 123 6.94 24.99 14.78
N LEU A 124 7.78 24.74 15.78
CA LEU A 124 9.08 24.07 15.60
C LEU A 124 8.98 22.53 15.52
N LYS A 125 7.78 21.97 15.66
CA LYS A 125 7.57 20.52 15.63
C LYS A 125 7.70 20.01 14.20
N SER A 126 8.26 18.82 14.04
CA SER A 126 8.38 18.18 12.73
C SER A 126 7.00 17.82 12.16
N MET A 127 6.86 18.06 10.86
CA MET A 127 5.74 17.60 10.03
C MET A 127 5.71 16.07 10.01
N GLN A 128 4.52 15.50 10.18
CA GLN A 128 4.29 14.07 9.99
C GLN A 128 3.68 13.80 8.61
N SER A 129 2.56 14.45 8.30
CA SER A 129 1.91 14.36 7.00
C SER A 129 1.12 15.65 6.72
N ARG A 130 0.74 15.87 5.45
CA ARG A 130 -0.12 16.98 5.02
C ARG A 130 0.35 18.36 5.50
N GLY A 131 1.65 18.60 5.57
CA GLY A 131 2.16 19.90 6.01
C GLY A 131 2.19 20.12 7.53
N LYS A 132 1.61 19.21 8.33
CA LYS A 132 1.29 19.49 9.74
C LYS A 132 1.98 18.52 10.70
N CYS A 133 2.26 18.99 11.92
CA CYS A 133 2.71 18.14 13.02
C CYS A 133 1.54 17.37 13.64
N LYS A 134 1.84 16.42 14.54
CA LYS A 134 0.81 15.60 15.21
C LYS A 134 -0.28 16.44 15.88
N ALA A 135 0.10 17.53 16.55
CA ALA A 135 -0.82 18.42 17.23
C ALA A 135 -1.70 19.21 16.25
N HIS A 136 -1.15 19.63 15.10
CA HIS A 136 -1.85 20.51 14.16
C HIS A 136 -2.65 19.79 13.07
N GLY A 137 -2.48 18.49 12.85
CA GLY A 137 -3.09 17.90 11.66
C GLY A 137 -2.46 16.65 11.10
N GLY A 138 -1.19 16.40 11.41
CA GLY A 138 -0.34 15.49 10.65
C GLY A 138 -0.58 14.00 10.92
N GLY A 139 -1.36 13.66 11.94
CA GLY A 139 -1.76 12.27 12.21
C GLY A 139 -3.06 11.89 11.49
N VAL A 140 -3.20 10.61 11.16
CA VAL A 140 -4.45 10.04 10.63
C VAL A 140 -5.60 10.32 11.60
N ARG A 141 -6.75 10.76 11.07
CA ARG A 141 -7.95 11.06 11.85
C ARG A 141 -8.87 9.86 11.92
N CYS A 142 -9.70 9.84 12.94
CA CYS A 142 -10.78 8.87 13.06
C CYS A 142 -11.70 8.99 11.84
N GLN A 143 -12.04 7.85 11.22
CA GLN A 143 -12.92 7.79 10.05
C GLN A 143 -14.41 7.91 10.40
N ALA A 144 -14.77 7.75 11.67
CA ALA A 144 -16.14 7.96 12.13
C ALA A 144 -16.63 9.41 11.88
N PRO A 145 -17.93 9.60 11.57
CA PRO A 145 -18.51 10.93 11.39
C PRO A 145 -18.29 11.79 12.63
N ASP A 146 -18.03 13.09 12.40
CA ASP A 146 -17.84 14.12 13.43
C ASP A 146 -16.76 13.85 14.49
N CYS A 147 -15.78 12.98 14.18
CA CYS A 147 -14.70 12.65 15.11
C CYS A 147 -13.37 13.32 14.72
N ALA A 148 -13.01 14.40 15.42
CA ALA A 148 -11.71 15.07 15.26
C ALA A 148 -10.53 14.34 15.93
N LYS A 149 -10.79 13.22 16.63
CA LYS A 149 -9.77 12.48 17.38
C LYS A 149 -8.79 11.77 16.42
N GLY A 150 -7.55 11.58 16.87
CA GLY A 150 -6.55 10.82 16.14
C GLY A 150 -6.91 9.33 16.07
N SER A 151 -6.66 8.71 14.92
CA SER A 151 -6.74 7.26 14.77
C SER A 151 -5.55 6.60 15.48
N ILE A 152 -5.81 5.48 16.15
CA ILE A 152 -4.78 4.63 16.74
C ILE A 152 -4.54 3.39 15.88
N SER A 153 -5.62 2.70 15.48
CA SER A 153 -5.53 1.57 14.55
C SER A 153 -6.78 1.51 13.68
N ASN A 154 -6.66 0.88 12.52
CA ASN A 154 -7.76 0.65 11.56
C ASN A 154 -8.52 1.93 11.16
N GLY A 155 -7.89 3.10 11.22
CA GLY A 155 -8.58 4.36 10.90
C GLY A 155 -9.51 4.89 12.00
N PHE A 156 -9.61 4.24 13.17
CA PHE A 156 -10.49 4.68 14.26
C PHE A 156 -9.72 5.14 15.50
N CYS A 157 -10.37 5.96 16.33
CA CYS A 157 -9.87 6.36 17.66
C CYS A 157 -10.31 5.37 18.75
N ARG A 158 -9.79 5.47 19.98
CA ARG A 158 -10.16 4.57 21.10
C ARG A 158 -11.67 4.48 21.35
N GLY A 159 -12.41 5.57 21.19
CA GLY A 159 -13.86 5.56 21.38
C GLY A 159 -14.60 4.77 20.30
N HIS A 160 -14.06 4.72 19.08
CA HIS A 160 -14.72 4.14 17.90
C HIS A 160 -14.07 2.83 17.45
N GLY A 161 -13.44 2.08 18.37
CA GLY A 161 -12.83 0.77 18.06
C GLY A 161 -11.37 0.80 17.59
N GLY A 162 -10.68 1.94 17.74
CA GLY A 162 -9.26 2.08 17.45
C GLY A 162 -8.37 1.57 18.57
N GLY A 163 -7.62 0.51 18.32
CA GLY A 163 -6.72 -0.18 19.25
C GLY A 163 -7.27 -1.56 19.65
N LEU A 164 -6.39 -2.44 20.09
CA LEU A 164 -6.78 -3.79 20.50
C LEU A 164 -7.21 -3.82 21.97
N ARG A 165 -8.19 -4.66 22.30
CA ARG A 165 -8.50 -5.06 23.68
C ARG A 165 -7.50 -6.13 24.15
N CYS A 166 -7.34 -6.24 25.45
CA CYS A 166 -6.58 -7.32 26.05
C CYS A 166 -7.15 -8.68 25.64
N VAL A 167 -6.28 -9.64 25.29
CA VAL A 167 -6.65 -11.00 24.88
C VAL A 167 -7.27 -11.82 26.02
N VAL A 168 -6.85 -11.56 27.26
CA VAL A 168 -7.39 -12.24 28.44
C VAL A 168 -8.90 -12.03 28.53
N THR A 169 -9.63 -13.13 28.68
CA THR A 169 -11.08 -13.14 28.76
C THR A 169 -11.59 -12.22 29.87
N ARG A 170 -12.72 -11.55 29.61
CA ARG A 170 -13.34 -10.56 30.52
C ARG A 170 -12.47 -9.35 30.87
N CYS A 171 -11.34 -9.13 30.20
CA CYS A 171 -10.55 -7.92 30.37
C CYS A 171 -10.99 -6.83 29.39
N THR A 172 -11.58 -5.74 29.91
CA THR A 172 -11.96 -4.58 29.09
C THR A 172 -10.82 -3.59 28.87
N LYS A 173 -9.66 -3.82 29.50
CA LYS A 173 -8.49 -2.95 29.36
C LYS A 173 -7.91 -3.04 27.95
N TRP A 174 -7.30 -1.94 27.53
CA TRP A 174 -6.61 -1.84 26.25
C TRP A 174 -5.31 -2.64 26.26
N ALA A 175 -5.00 -3.28 25.14
CA ALA A 175 -3.71 -3.91 24.95
C ALA A 175 -2.63 -2.84 24.73
N GLN A 176 -1.51 -2.98 25.44
CA GLN A 176 -0.35 -2.11 25.30
C GLN A 176 0.80 -2.81 24.59
N ARG A 177 1.08 -4.06 24.96
CA ARG A 177 2.14 -4.90 24.37
C ARG A 177 1.62 -6.32 24.21
N GLU A 178 2.01 -7.00 23.14
CA GLU A 178 1.71 -8.44 22.92
C GLU A 178 0.22 -8.80 23.09
N ARG A 179 -0.69 -7.92 22.63
CA ARG A 179 -2.15 -8.05 22.79
C ARG A 179 -2.66 -8.16 24.23
N MET A 180 -1.86 -7.80 25.22
CA MET A 180 -2.23 -7.79 26.65
C MET A 180 -2.20 -6.38 27.24
N CYS A 181 -3.01 -6.16 28.29
CA CYS A 181 -2.90 -4.95 29.10
C CYS A 181 -1.66 -5.00 30.00
N VAL A 182 -1.24 -3.86 30.56
CA VAL A 182 -0.03 -3.76 31.42
C VAL A 182 -0.02 -4.81 32.51
N ARG A 183 -1.13 -4.94 33.25
CA ARG A 183 -1.27 -5.92 34.33
C ARG A 183 -1.05 -7.35 33.84
N HIS A 184 -1.83 -7.79 32.85
CA HIS A 184 -1.73 -9.17 32.36
C HIS A 184 -0.41 -9.49 31.66
N HIS A 185 0.25 -8.50 31.07
CA HIS A 185 1.61 -8.67 30.55
C HIS A 185 2.61 -8.96 31.67
N HIS A 186 2.52 -8.26 32.82
CA HIS A 186 3.35 -8.58 33.98
C HIS A 186 3.02 -9.96 34.54
N ASP A 187 1.73 -10.29 34.69
CA ASP A 187 1.28 -11.59 35.20
C ASP A 187 1.77 -12.75 34.31
N TYR A 188 1.75 -12.58 32.98
CA TYR A 188 2.25 -13.56 32.03
C TYR A 188 3.78 -13.71 32.09
N SER A 189 4.51 -12.60 32.24
CA SER A 189 5.97 -12.61 32.38
C SER A 189 6.42 -13.34 33.66
N THR A 190 5.63 -13.26 34.73
CA THR A 190 5.91 -14.01 35.97
C THR A 190 5.54 -15.49 35.86
N ALA A 191 4.48 -15.83 35.11
CA ALA A 191 4.04 -17.21 34.93
C ALA A 191 5.04 -18.05 34.12
N ASP A 192 5.62 -17.47 33.06
CA ASP A 192 6.66 -18.13 32.25
C ASP A 192 7.92 -18.44 33.09
N ASN A 193 8.33 -17.50 33.96
CA ASN A 193 9.45 -17.71 34.87
C ASN A 193 9.19 -18.79 35.95
N SER A 194 7.93 -19.09 36.28
CA SER A 194 7.58 -20.16 37.24
C SER A 194 7.50 -21.56 36.60
N ALA A 195 7.33 -21.65 35.28
CA ALA A 195 7.30 -22.92 34.55
C ALA A 195 8.70 -23.45 34.20
N VAL A 196 9.71 -22.56 34.11
CA VAL A 196 11.10 -22.94 33.80
C VAL A 196 11.84 -23.54 35.02
N GLN A 197 11.33 -23.40 36.25
CA GLN A 197 11.99 -23.85 37.48
C GLN A 197 11.59 -25.27 37.95
N MET A 198 10.99 -26.10 37.08
CA MET A 198 10.67 -27.51 37.39
C MET A 198 11.39 -28.54 36.51
N MET A 199 12.42 -28.13 35.74
CA MET A 199 13.19 -29.03 34.87
C MET A 199 14.67 -29.19 35.29
N GLN A 200 15.01 -28.86 36.54
CA GLN A 200 16.33 -29.10 37.12
C GLN A 200 16.19 -29.77 38.49
N MET A 201 15.94 -31.08 38.47
CA MET A 201 16.22 -32.01 39.56
C MET A 201 16.69 -33.33 38.93
#